data_AF-A0A8X6SDP6-F1
#
_entry.id   AF-A0A8X6SDP6-F1
#
_cell.length_a   1.000
_cell.length_b   1.000
_cell.length_c   1.000
_cell.angle_alpha   90.00
_cell.angle_beta   90.00
_cell.angle_gamma   90.00
#
_symmetry.space_group_name_H-M   'P 1'
#
loop_
_entity.id
_entity.type
_entity.pdbx_description
1 polymer ?
#
loop_
_entity_poly.entity_id
_entity_poly.type
_entity_poly.pdbx_seq_one_letter_code
_entity_poly.pdbx_strand_id
1 'polypeptide(L)'
;MGPKKHGVSKTVLTINTKREMIAKIESGQKMADVARQYGLNRSTVCTILAKKNIKKTQAVEGVTNITSAKQSAIHDKMKMLLLV
;
A
#
# COMPACT_ATOMS: atom_id res chain seq x y z
N MET A 1 -33.39 -7.07 4.07
CA MET A 1 -31.97 -6.82 3.74
C MET A 1 -31.80 -5.36 3.40
N GLY A 2 -30.91 -4.62 4.07
CA GLY A 2 -30.69 -3.20 3.79
C GLY A 2 -29.96 -2.96 2.45
N PRO A 3 -30.05 -1.76 1.87
CA PRO A 3 -29.40 -1.44 0.60
C PRO A 3 -27.88 -1.61 0.71
N LYS A 4 -27.28 -2.33 -0.26
CA LYS A 4 -25.82 -2.42 -0.40
C LYS A 4 -25.29 -1.05 -0.81
N LYS A 5 -24.43 -0.46 0.03
CA LYS A 5 -23.74 0.80 -0.27
C LYS A 5 -22.82 0.58 -1.47
N HIS A 6 -23.01 1.36 -2.53
CA HIS A 6 -22.12 1.36 -3.69
C HIS A 6 -20.73 1.82 -3.21
N GLY A 7 -19.72 0.99 -3.46
CA GLY A 7 -18.39 1.13 -2.88
C GLY A 7 -17.73 2.45 -3.28
N VAL A 8 -17.35 3.25 -2.27
CA VAL A 8 -16.51 4.43 -2.43
C VAL A 8 -15.31 4.08 -3.30
N SER A 9 -15.02 4.91 -4.30
CA SER A 9 -13.86 4.73 -5.19
C SER A 9 -12.60 4.51 -4.37
N LYS A 10 -11.90 3.39 -4.58
CA LYS A 10 -10.69 3.08 -3.84
C LYS A 10 -9.62 4.12 -4.14
N THR A 11 -9.29 4.97 -3.18
CA THR A 11 -8.11 5.84 -3.28
C THR A 11 -6.88 4.95 -3.45
N VAL A 12 -6.22 5.06 -4.60
CA VAL A 12 -5.03 4.27 -4.91
C VAL A 12 -3.85 4.88 -4.15
N LEU A 13 -3.53 4.30 -3.01
CA LEU A 13 -2.37 4.69 -2.19
C LEU A 13 -1.12 3.97 -2.68
N THR A 14 -0.02 4.70 -2.80
CA THR A 14 1.30 4.13 -3.06
C THR A 14 1.80 3.34 -1.85
N ILE A 15 2.78 2.46 -2.07
CA ILE A 15 3.45 1.72 -0.99
C ILE A 15 4.17 2.68 -0.05
N ASN A 16 4.77 3.75 -0.59
CA ASN A 16 5.50 4.73 0.21
C ASN A 16 4.57 5.47 1.18
N THR A 17 3.42 5.94 0.71
CA THR A 17 2.41 6.58 1.58
C THR A 17 1.90 5.62 2.65
N LYS A 18 1.64 4.35 2.31
CA LYS A 18 1.23 3.34 3.31
C LYS A 18 2.31 3.11 4.37
N ARG A 19 3.59 3.13 3.98
CA ARG A 19 4.72 2.97 4.91
C ARG A 19 4.88 4.18 5.83
N GLU A 20 4.73 5.39 5.31
CA GLU A 20 4.73 6.62 6.10
C GLU A 20 3.61 6.61 7.16
N MET A 21 2.41 6.17 6.78
CA MET A 21 1.31 6.01 7.73
C MET A 21 1.64 5.03 8.86
N ILE A 22 2.28 3.89 8.53
CA ILE A 22 2.70 2.89 9.52
C ILE A 22 3.75 3.50 10.45
N ALA A 23 4.74 4.22 9.92
CA ALA A 23 5.79 4.86 10.71
C ALA A 23 5.21 5.89 11.70
N LYS A 24 4.23 6.71 11.28
CA LYS A 24 3.54 7.66 12.17
C LYS A 24 2.78 6.97 13.30
N ILE A 25 2.18 5.80 13.03
CA ILE A 25 1.47 5.03 14.07
C ILE A 25 2.46 4.39 15.04
N GLU A 26 3.56 3.82 14.52
CA GLU A 26 4.62 3.21 15.32
C GLU A 26 5.37 4.25 16.17
N SER A 27 5.45 5.51 15.72
CA SER A 27 5.98 6.63 16.50
C SER A 27 5.00 7.15 17.58
N GLY A 28 3.84 6.52 17.76
CA GLY A 28 2.87 6.85 18.81
C GLY A 28 1.72 7.77 18.38
N GLN A 29 1.61 8.14 17.10
CA GLN A 29 0.48 8.95 16.65
C GLN A 29 -0.81 8.11 16.64
N LYS A 30 -1.92 8.69 17.12
CA LYS A 30 -3.22 8.01 17.15
C LYS A 30 -3.68 7.65 15.74
N MET A 31 -4.12 6.40 15.57
CA MET A 31 -4.64 5.90 14.28
C MET A 31 -5.78 6.76 13.72
N ALA A 32 -6.61 7.34 14.60
CA ALA A 32 -7.72 8.20 14.20
C ALA A 32 -7.24 9.51 13.57
N ASP A 33 -6.20 10.13 14.13
CA ASP A 33 -5.61 11.36 13.59
C ASP A 33 -4.85 11.08 12.29
N VAL A 34 -4.13 9.96 12.21
CA VAL A 34 -3.52 9.48 10.95
C VAL A 34 -4.61 9.29 9.89
N ALA A 35 -5.69 8.56 10.21
CA ALA A 35 -6.78 8.35 9.28
C ALA A 35 -7.37 9.67 8.76
N ARG A 36 -7.56 10.67 9.64
CA ARG A 36 -8.05 12.00 9.28
C ARG A 36 -7.06 12.76 8.38
N GLN A 37 -5.75 12.70 8.66
CA GLN A 37 -4.72 13.35 7.85
C GLN A 37 -4.72 12.89 6.39
N TYR A 38 -4.96 11.59 6.15
CA TYR A 38 -4.96 11.02 4.80
C TYR A 38 -6.36 10.89 4.19
N GLY A 39 -7.42 11.36 4.88
CA GLY A 39 -8.81 11.25 4.41
C GLY A 39 -9.32 9.80 4.31
N LEU A 40 -8.80 8.89 5.14
CA LEU A 40 -9.09 7.46 5.09
C LEU A 40 -9.99 7.01 6.24
N ASN A 41 -10.74 5.93 6.00
CA ASN A 41 -11.46 5.25 7.06
C ASN A 41 -10.49 4.50 7.99
N ARG A 42 -10.81 4.45 9.29
CA ARG A 42 -10.03 3.70 10.29
C ARG A 42 -9.83 2.22 9.91
N SER A 43 -10.85 1.57 9.33
CA SER A 43 -10.76 0.18 8.86
C SER A 43 -9.72 -0.02 7.76
N THR A 44 -9.57 0.97 6.86
CA THR A 44 -8.54 0.97 5.82
C THR A 44 -7.15 1.04 6.44
N VAL A 45 -6.94 1.92 7.42
CA VAL A 45 -5.67 2.05 8.15
C VAL A 45 -5.31 0.74 8.87
N CYS A 46 -6.29 0.10 9.52
CA CYS A 46 -6.09 -1.20 10.17
C CYS A 46 -5.64 -2.28 9.17
N THR A 47 -6.27 -2.32 8.00
CA THR A 47 -5.91 -3.26 6.94
C THR A 47 -4.51 -3.00 6.37
N ILE A 48 -4.12 -1.73 6.25
CA ILE A 48 -2.77 -1.33 5.83
C ILE A 48 -1.74 -1.81 6.87
N LEU A 49 -2.00 -1.62 8.16
CA LEU A 49 -1.12 -2.03 9.25
C LEU A 49 -0.94 -3.56 9.31
N ALA A 50 -2.00 -4.32 9.02
CA ALA A 50 -1.98 -5.78 9.02
C ALA A 50 -1.12 -6.38 7.87
N LYS A 51 -0.88 -5.63 6.79
CA LYS A 51 -0.12 -6.13 5.62
C LYS A 51 1.39 -6.10 5.86
N LYS A 52 1.97 -7.28 6.14
CA LYS A 52 3.42 -7.49 6.36
C LYS A 52 4.31 -7.07 5.17
N ASN A 53 3.82 -7.20 3.94
CA ASN A 53 4.61 -6.91 2.72
C ASN A 53 5.00 -5.42 2.59
N ILE A 54 4.21 -4.52 3.16
CA ILE A 54 4.45 -3.07 3.07
C ILE A 54 5.62 -2.66 3.98
N LYS A 55 5.78 -3.33 5.13
CA LYS A 55 6.85 -3.02 6.10
C LYS A 55 8.24 -3.42 5.60
N LYS A 56 8.34 -4.58 4.95
CA LYS A 56 9.63 -5.16 4.52
C LYS A 56 10.16 -4.61 3.20
N THR A 57 9.29 -4.08 2.34
CA THR A 57 9.66 -3.74 0.97
C THR A 57 10.14 -2.29 0.86
N GLN A 58 11.32 -2.08 0.28
CA GLN A 58 11.67 -0.80 -0.34
C GLN A 58 11.07 -0.81 -1.75
N ALA A 59 10.07 0.04 -1.97
CA ALA A 59 9.42 0.19 -3.28
C ALA A 59 9.93 1.48 -3.93
N VAL A 60 10.12 1.44 -5.24
CA VAL A 60 10.39 2.63 -6.05
C VAL A 60 9.19 3.58 -5.95
N GLU A 61 9.43 4.88 -6.10
CA GLU A 61 8.39 5.90 -6.08
C GLU A 61 7.27 5.58 -7.09
N GLY A 62 6.02 5.82 -6.70
CA GLY A 62 4.85 5.57 -7.56
C GLY A 62 4.31 4.13 -7.55
N VAL A 63 5.01 3.15 -6.96
CA VAL A 63 4.50 1.77 -6.89
C VAL A 63 3.28 1.69 -5.96
N THR A 64 2.18 1.09 -6.44
CA THR A 64 0.89 1.03 -5.72
C THR A 64 0.58 -0.34 -5.11
N ASN A 65 1.08 -1.42 -5.73
CA ASN A 65 0.88 -2.80 -5.30
C ASN A 65 2.15 -3.63 -5.51
N ILE A 66 2.41 -4.55 -4.57
CA ILE A 66 3.48 -5.53 -4.66
C ILE A 66 2.80 -6.89 -4.73
N THR A 67 2.93 -7.56 -5.87
CA THR A 67 2.36 -8.89 -6.10
C THR A 67 3.50 -9.90 -6.00
N SER A 68 3.30 -10.99 -5.25
CA SER A 68 4.28 -12.08 -5.15
C SER A 68 4.35 -12.98 -6.41
N ALA A 69 3.79 -12.51 -7.53
CA ALA A 69 3.76 -13.29 -8.76
C ALA A 69 5.20 -13.53 -9.23
N LYS A 70 5.51 -14.79 -9.57
CA LYS A 70 6.77 -15.17 -10.22
C LYS A 70 6.96 -14.24 -11.42
N GLN A 71 8.11 -13.55 -11.45
CA GLN A 71 8.46 -12.70 -12.58
C GLN A 71 8.36 -13.53 -13.86
N SER A 72 7.63 -13.03 -14.85
CA SER A 72 7.45 -13.74 -16.12
C SER A 72 8.78 -13.85 -16.85
N ALA A 73 8.91 -14.82 -17.75
CA ALA A 73 10.09 -14.96 -18.59
C ALA A 73 10.40 -13.69 -19.41
N ILE A 74 9.38 -12.87 -19.69
CA ILE A 74 9.53 -11.56 -20.33
C ILE A 74 10.27 -10.58 -19.41
N HIS A 75 9.91 -10.56 -18.13
CA HIS A 75 10.57 -9.72 -17.13
C HIS A 75 12.06 -10.08 -16.96
N ASP A 76 12.39 -11.36 -17.07
CA ASP A 76 13.77 -11.84 -17.01
C ASP A 76 14.59 -11.38 -18.22
N LYS A 77 14.05 -11.56 -19.43
CA LYS A 77 14.65 -11.03 -20.67
C LYS A 77 14.84 -9.51 -20.62
N MET A 78 13.84 -8.77 -20.14
CA MET A 78 13.93 -7.31 -19.99
C MET A 78 15.09 -6.90 -19.06
N LYS A 79 15.27 -7.60 -17.92
CA LYS A 79 16.41 -7.31 -17.02
C LYS A 79 17.75 -7.57 -17.68
N MET A 80 17.88 -8.68 -18.41
CA MET A 80 19.10 -9.01 -19.15
C MET A 80 19.44 -7.94 -20.20
N LEU A 81 18.43 -7.43 -20.91
CA LEU A 81 18.60 -6.36 -21.91
C LEU A 81 18.97 -5.00 -21.28
N LEU A 82 18.55 -4.74 -20.04
CA LEU A 82 18.83 -3.49 -19.33
C LEU A 82 20.20 -3.49 -18.63
N LEU A 83 20.90 -4.62 -18.61
CA LEU A 83 22.18 -4.83 -17.93
C LEU A 83 23.38 -4.43 -18.83
N VAL A 84 23.28 -3.29 -19.52
CA VAL A 84 24.34 -2.73 -20.37
C VAL A 84 25.30 -1.87 -19.57
#